data_AF-A0A5C7UYP9-F1
#
_entry.id   AF-A0A5C7UYP9-F1
#
_cell.length_a   1.000
_cell.length_b   1.000
_cell.length_c   1.000
_cell.angle_alpha   90.00
_cell.angle_beta   90.00
_cell.angle_gamma   90.00
#
_symmetry.space_group_name_H-M   'P 1'
#
loop_
_entity.id
_entity.type
_entity.pdbx_description
1 polymer ?
#
loop_
_entity_poly.entity_id
_entity_poly.type
_entity_poly.pdbx_seq_one_letter_code
_entity_poly.pdbx_strand_id
1 'polypeptide(L)'
;MSPRLAGPLMALLLTVAPAWGTTRPQLADAQAAHHTEAAYLGDWQPLSTQDLARLAQQAPDFVVRPGESVQAAVDRVPAAGSGPAGKRWLIRLAPGLYRGPLCLQDKAPLALLGEPGRPPGAGPRAGLAAHP
;
A
#
# COMPACT_ATOMS: atom_id res chain seq x y z
N MET A 1 61.95 -43.13 -16.92
CA MET A 1 61.99 -41.66 -17.07
C MET A 1 60.67 -41.09 -16.56
N SER A 2 60.67 -40.47 -15.38
CA SER A 2 59.62 -39.53 -14.95
C SER A 2 59.97 -38.13 -15.46
N PRO A 3 58.96 -37.26 -15.68
CA PRO A 3 58.56 -36.29 -14.66
C PRO A 3 57.03 -36.22 -14.50
N ARG A 4 56.44 -36.41 -13.31
CA ARG A 4 56.08 -35.41 -12.29
C ARG A 4 55.70 -34.01 -12.82
N LEU A 5 54.40 -33.67 -12.69
CA LEU A 5 53.77 -32.36 -12.44
C LEU A 5 52.26 -32.67 -12.24
N ALA A 6 51.65 -32.78 -11.06
CA ALA A 6 51.56 -31.86 -9.92
C ALA A 6 51.06 -30.46 -10.35
N GLY A 7 49.74 -30.29 -10.41
CA GLY A 7 49.06 -29.00 -10.56
C GLY A 7 47.81 -28.98 -9.66
N PRO A 8 47.63 -27.96 -8.81
CA PRO A 8 46.71 -28.03 -7.67
C PRO A 8 45.25 -27.86 -8.10
N LEU A 9 44.39 -28.64 -7.45
CA LEU A 9 42.95 -28.43 -7.36
C LEU A 9 42.71 -27.09 -6.65
N MET A 10 42.49 -26.02 -7.40
CA MET A 10 42.14 -24.72 -6.83
C MET A 10 40.65 -24.74 -6.46
N ALA A 11 40.36 -25.30 -5.28
CA ALA A 11 39.05 -25.18 -4.64
C ALA A 11 38.80 -23.72 -4.30
N LEU A 12 37.95 -23.06 -5.09
CA LEU A 12 37.47 -21.71 -4.80
C LEU A 12 36.43 -21.81 -3.67
N LEU A 13 36.89 -21.69 -2.43
CA LEU A 13 36.02 -21.50 -1.26
C LEU A 13 35.45 -20.08 -1.30
N LEU A 14 34.23 -19.93 -1.80
CA LEU A 14 33.42 -18.73 -1.63
C LEU A 14 32.99 -18.65 -0.15
N THR A 15 33.68 -17.83 0.63
CA THR A 15 33.30 -17.54 2.01
C THR A 15 32.03 -16.67 2.02
N VAL A 16 30.88 -17.27 2.35
CA VAL A 16 29.66 -16.52 2.67
C VAL A 16 29.88 -15.82 4.01
N ALA A 17 29.99 -14.49 4.01
CA ALA A 17 30.03 -13.71 5.23
C ALA A 17 28.64 -13.72 5.91
N PRO A 18 28.55 -13.93 7.24
CA PRO A 18 27.27 -13.86 7.94
C PRO A 18 26.79 -12.39 7.99
N ALA A 19 25.56 -12.16 7.54
CA ALA A 19 24.90 -10.84 7.52
C ALA A 19 24.46 -10.33 8.91
N TRP A 20 25.19 -10.69 9.97
CA TRP A 20 24.79 -10.51 11.37
C TRP A 20 25.73 -9.49 12.02
N GLY A 21 25.63 -8.22 11.61
CA GLY A 21 26.50 -7.16 12.14
C GLY A 21 26.21 -5.74 11.67
N THR A 22 25.29 -5.53 10.74
CA THR A 22 24.89 -4.20 10.29
C THR A 22 23.55 -3.82 10.88
N THR A 23 23.45 -2.62 11.45
CA THR A 23 22.22 -2.02 12.03
C THR A 23 21.03 -1.97 11.06
N ARG A 24 21.23 -2.32 9.77
CA ARG A 24 20.21 -2.51 8.73
C ARG A 24 20.62 -3.65 7.78
N PRO A 25 20.30 -4.91 8.11
CA PRO A 25 20.58 -6.05 7.24
C PRO A 25 19.98 -5.86 5.85
N GLN A 26 20.73 -6.21 4.81
CA GLN A 26 20.25 -6.21 3.42
C GLN A 26 20.05 -7.66 2.94
N LEU A 27 19.04 -7.88 2.11
CA LEU A 27 18.81 -9.17 1.46
C LEU A 27 19.77 -9.32 0.27
N ALA A 28 20.33 -10.51 0.07
CA ALA A 28 20.99 -10.82 -1.20
C ALA A 28 19.94 -11.10 -2.29
N ASP A 29 20.34 -10.99 -3.56
CA ASP A 29 19.43 -11.12 -4.70
C ASP A 29 18.63 -12.43 -4.69
N ALA A 30 19.29 -13.55 -4.35
CA ALA A 30 18.65 -14.86 -4.24
C ALA A 30 17.55 -14.89 -3.17
N GLN A 31 17.73 -14.17 -2.06
CA GLN A 31 16.72 -14.06 -1.01
C GLN A 31 15.61 -13.10 -1.43
N ALA A 32 15.95 -11.97 -2.06
CA ALA A 32 14.98 -11.00 -2.57
C ALA A 32 14.03 -11.63 -3.62
N ALA A 33 14.51 -12.57 -4.43
CA ALA A 33 13.70 -13.29 -5.41
C ALA A 33 12.51 -14.06 -4.80
N HIS A 34 12.54 -14.38 -3.50
CA HIS A 34 11.41 -15.02 -2.80
C HIS A 34 10.35 -14.03 -2.30
N HIS A 35 10.64 -12.73 -2.31
CA HIS A 35 9.78 -11.67 -1.78
C HIS A 35 9.06 -10.91 -2.90
N THR A 36 8.33 -11.64 -3.75
CA THR A 36 7.55 -11.07 -4.85
C THR A 36 6.12 -10.73 -4.41
N GLU A 37 5.45 -9.85 -5.17
CA GLU A 37 4.02 -9.55 -4.94
C GLU A 37 3.17 -10.82 -4.92
N ALA A 38 3.39 -11.74 -5.87
CA ALA A 38 2.71 -13.03 -5.91
C ALA A 38 2.96 -13.87 -4.64
N ALA A 39 4.19 -13.86 -4.11
CA ALA A 39 4.50 -14.58 -2.87
C ALA A 39 3.79 -13.99 -1.64
N TYR A 40 3.60 -12.67 -1.59
CA TYR A 40 2.89 -12.01 -0.49
C TYR A 40 1.37 -12.10 -0.60
N LEU A 41 0.82 -11.97 -1.81
CA LEU A 41 -0.62 -11.98 -2.04
C LEU A 41 -1.20 -13.40 -2.13
N GLY A 42 -0.39 -14.38 -2.54
CA GLY A 42 -0.88 -15.73 -2.83
C GLY A 42 -1.98 -15.68 -3.90
N ASP A 43 -3.13 -16.26 -3.58
CA ASP A 43 -4.30 -16.27 -4.47
C ASP A 43 -5.18 -15.00 -4.36
N TRP A 44 -4.86 -14.11 -3.42
CA TRP A 44 -5.64 -12.88 -3.25
C TRP A 44 -5.45 -11.97 -4.47
N GLN A 45 -6.56 -11.54 -5.05
CA GLN A 45 -6.62 -10.62 -6.17
C GLN A 45 -7.22 -9.29 -5.69
N PRO A 46 -6.39 -8.26 -5.42
CA PRO A 46 -6.87 -6.92 -5.15
C PRO A 46 -7.64 -6.35 -6.35
N LEU A 47 -8.45 -5.31 -6.11
CA LEU A 47 -9.08 -4.56 -7.20
C LEU A 47 -8.00 -3.97 -8.11
N SER A 48 -8.18 -4.10 -9.42
CA SER A 48 -7.25 -3.50 -10.39
C SER A 48 -7.31 -1.97 -10.31
N THR A 49 -6.28 -1.29 -10.83
CA THR A 49 -6.30 0.17 -10.97
C THR A 49 -7.52 0.67 -11.74
N GLN A 50 -7.98 -0.09 -12.75
CA GLN A 50 -9.17 0.25 -13.52
C GLN A 50 -10.47 0.06 -12.71
N ASP A 51 -10.55 -0.99 -11.88
CA ASP A 51 -11.66 -1.18 -10.95
C ASP A 51 -11.71 -0.08 -9.89
N LEU A 52 -10.55 0.32 -9.35
CA LEU A 52 -10.44 1.44 -8.42
C LEU A 52 -10.87 2.76 -9.07
N ALA A 53 -10.49 3.01 -10.33
CA ALA A 53 -10.92 4.20 -11.06
C ALA A 53 -12.44 4.20 -11.30
N ARG A 54 -13.04 3.04 -11.64
CA ARG A 54 -14.50 2.90 -11.74
C ARG A 54 -15.18 3.15 -10.40
N LEU A 55 -14.67 2.56 -9.32
CA LEU A 55 -15.17 2.80 -7.96
C LEU A 55 -15.13 4.28 -7.59
N ALA A 56 -14.07 4.99 -7.97
CA ALA A 56 -13.93 6.42 -7.74
C ALA A 56 -14.94 7.28 -8.53
N GLN A 57 -15.48 6.79 -9.64
CA GLN A 57 -16.49 7.49 -10.45
C GLN A 57 -17.93 7.14 -10.05
N GLN A 58 -18.14 6.09 -9.25
CA GLN A 58 -19.47 5.69 -8.79
C GLN A 58 -20.08 6.74 -7.85
N ALA A 59 -21.41 6.86 -7.94
CA ALA A 59 -22.18 7.66 -7.00
C ALA A 59 -22.02 7.05 -5.59
N PRO A 60 -21.72 7.87 -4.58
CA PRO A 60 -21.56 7.36 -3.22
C PRO A 60 -22.91 7.03 -2.57
N ASP A 61 -22.92 6.01 -1.71
CA ASP A 61 -24.05 5.74 -0.82
C ASP A 61 -24.16 6.83 0.26
N PHE A 62 -23.01 7.36 0.72
CA PHE A 62 -22.95 8.39 1.74
C PHE A 62 -21.89 9.45 1.41
N VAL A 63 -22.20 10.72 1.70
CA VAL A 63 -21.24 11.83 1.63
C VAL A 63 -21.02 12.36 3.05
N VAL A 64 -19.77 12.67 3.39
CA VAL A 64 -19.37 13.29 4.66
C VAL A 64 -18.69 14.61 4.36
N ARG A 65 -19.09 15.66 5.08
CA ARG A 65 -18.55 17.02 4.98
C ARG A 65 -17.70 17.38 6.21
N PRO A 66 -16.77 18.36 6.09
CA PRO A 66 -16.03 18.86 7.25
C PRO A 66 -16.98 19.33 8.36
N GLY A 67 -16.66 18.96 9.60
CA GLY A 67 -17.52 19.18 10.76
C GLY A 67 -18.48 18.02 11.06
N GLU A 68 -18.67 17.09 10.12
CA GLU A 68 -19.41 15.85 10.34
C GLU A 68 -18.50 14.70 10.80
N SER A 69 -19.11 13.68 11.42
CA SER A 69 -18.40 12.49 11.88
C SER A 69 -18.29 11.44 10.77
N VAL A 70 -17.06 11.04 10.43
CA VAL A 70 -16.81 9.90 9.54
C VAL A 70 -17.33 8.60 10.15
N GLN A 71 -17.20 8.45 11.49
CA GLN A 71 -17.72 7.28 12.20
C GLN A 71 -19.24 7.15 12.02
N ALA A 72 -19.99 8.25 12.12
CA ALA A 72 -21.44 8.21 11.94
C ALA A 72 -21.85 7.74 10.53
N ALA A 73 -21.03 8.02 9.51
CA ALA A 73 -21.26 7.49 8.17
C ALA A 73 -20.96 6.00 8.08
N VAL A 74 -19.88 5.54 8.70
CA VAL A 74 -19.54 4.11 8.81
C VAL A 74 -20.59 3.33 9.60
N ASP A 75 -21.17 3.91 10.64
CA ASP A 75 -22.18 3.26 11.48
C ASP A 75 -23.43 2.89 10.68
N ARG A 76 -23.75 3.65 9.64
CA ARG A 76 -24.86 3.38 8.70
C ARG A 76 -24.56 2.24 7.72
N VAL A 77 -23.30 1.82 7.59
CA VAL A 77 -22.96 0.63 6.81
C VAL A 77 -23.46 -0.59 7.57
N PRO A 78 -24.19 -1.53 6.92
CA PRO A 78 -24.63 -2.76 7.54
C PRO A 78 -23.48 -3.60 8.08
N ALA A 79 -23.80 -4.54 8.97
CA ALA A 79 -22.84 -5.51 9.46
C ALA A 79 -22.32 -6.42 8.33
N ALA A 80 -21.16 -7.05 8.53
CA ALA A 80 -20.63 -8.06 7.63
C ALA A 80 -21.67 -9.18 7.39
N GLY A 81 -21.78 -9.63 6.14
CA GLY A 81 -22.79 -10.62 5.73
C GLY A 81 -24.23 -10.08 5.68
N SER A 82 -24.47 -8.82 6.06
CA SER A 82 -25.77 -8.17 5.96
C SER A 82 -25.79 -7.20 4.78
N GLY A 83 -26.82 -7.29 3.92
CA GLY A 83 -26.98 -6.45 2.74
C GLY A 83 -26.91 -7.23 1.42
N PRO A 84 -27.01 -6.54 0.27
CA PRO A 84 -27.02 -7.20 -1.02
C PRO A 84 -25.70 -7.93 -1.28
N ALA A 85 -25.78 -9.16 -1.77
CA ALA A 85 -24.60 -9.97 -2.10
C ALA A 85 -23.69 -9.23 -3.09
N GLY A 86 -22.39 -9.18 -2.79
CA GLY A 86 -21.39 -8.49 -3.62
C GLY A 86 -21.44 -6.97 -3.59
N LYS A 87 -22.33 -6.34 -2.80
CA LYS A 87 -22.35 -4.88 -2.67
C LYS A 87 -21.15 -4.39 -1.87
N ARG A 88 -20.49 -3.36 -2.41
CA ARG A 88 -19.52 -2.52 -1.70
C ARG A 88 -20.14 -1.16 -1.42
N TRP A 89 -20.14 -0.74 -0.15
CA TRP A 89 -20.68 0.56 0.28
C TRP A 89 -19.65 1.67 0.05
N LEU A 90 -20.07 2.74 -0.61
CA LEU A 90 -19.19 3.84 -0.97
C LEU A 90 -19.47 5.08 -0.10
N ILE A 91 -18.49 5.47 0.71
CA ILE A 91 -18.50 6.69 1.51
C ILE A 91 -17.55 7.69 0.86
N ARG A 92 -18.06 8.86 0.48
CA ARG A 92 -17.29 9.96 -0.08
C ARG A 92 -17.00 11.01 0.99
N LEU A 93 -15.74 11.41 1.10
CA LEU A 93 -15.32 12.48 2.00
C LEU A 93 -15.06 13.75 1.18
N ALA A 94 -15.81 14.81 1.44
CA ALA A 94 -15.51 16.11 0.84
C ALA A 94 -14.16 16.65 1.38
N PRO A 95 -13.48 17.56 0.67
CA PRO A 95 -12.20 18.07 1.12
C PRO A 95 -12.29 18.80 2.47
N GLY A 96 -11.48 18.40 3.43
CA GLY A 96 -11.33 19.11 4.71
C GLY A 96 -10.77 18.25 5.83
N LEU A 97 -10.87 18.76 7.07
CA LEU A 97 -10.30 18.13 8.26
C LEU A 97 -11.36 17.36 9.04
N TYR A 98 -11.08 16.09 9.30
CA TYR A 98 -11.91 15.19 10.09
C TYR A 98 -11.15 14.78 11.34
N ARG A 99 -11.81 14.84 12.50
CA ARG A 99 -11.21 14.51 13.80
C ARG A 99 -12.08 13.49 14.52
N GLY A 100 -11.46 12.53 15.17
CA GLY A 100 -12.13 11.50 15.97
C GLY A 100 -11.64 10.09 15.64
N PRO A 101 -12.02 9.10 16.46
CA PRO A 101 -11.72 7.71 16.20
C PRO A 101 -12.51 7.19 14.99
N LEU A 102 -11.98 6.14 14.36
CA LEU A 102 -12.63 5.42 13.26
C LEU A 102 -12.52 3.91 13.49
N CYS A 103 -13.66 3.25 13.67
CA CYS A 103 -13.80 1.81 13.80
C CYS A 103 -14.52 1.25 12.56
N LEU A 104 -13.86 0.32 11.86
CA LEU A 104 -14.37 -0.34 10.65
C LEU A 104 -14.75 -1.82 10.89
N GLN A 105 -14.68 -2.29 12.14
CA GLN A 105 -14.91 -3.69 12.48
C GLN A 105 -16.35 -4.12 12.16
N ASP A 106 -16.49 -5.38 11.74
CA ASP A 106 -17.77 -6.04 11.47
C ASP A 106 -18.70 -5.33 10.48
N LYS A 107 -18.17 -4.50 9.59
CA LYS A 107 -18.95 -3.85 8.53
C LYS A 107 -18.92 -4.66 7.23
N ALA A 108 -20.00 -4.57 6.45
CA ALA A 108 -20.03 -5.02 5.08
C ALA A 108 -18.89 -4.37 4.26
N PRO A 109 -18.44 -4.97 3.14
CA PRO A 109 -17.39 -4.39 2.31
C PRO A 109 -17.68 -2.94 1.98
N LEU A 110 -16.72 -2.06 2.26
CA LEU A 110 -16.88 -0.62 2.07
C LEU A 110 -15.64 0.00 1.44
N ALA A 111 -15.78 1.23 0.94
CA ALA A 111 -14.70 2.08 0.47
C ALA A 111 -14.90 3.51 1.00
N LEU A 112 -13.88 4.06 1.65
CA LEU A 112 -13.80 5.48 1.98
C LEU A 112 -12.93 6.16 0.93
N LEU A 113 -13.52 7.03 0.12
CA LEU A 113 -12.80 7.77 -0.91
C LEU A 113 -12.84 9.26 -0.59
N GLY A 114 -11.68 9.91 -0.59
CA GLY A 114 -11.62 11.36 -0.63
C GLY A 114 -12.07 11.86 -2.00
N GLU A 115 -12.85 12.94 -2.03
CA GLU A 115 -12.94 13.73 -3.25
C GLU A 115 -11.56 14.33 -3.54
N PRO A 116 -11.14 14.39 -4.82
CA PRO A 116 -9.96 15.12 -5.20
C PRO A 116 -10.16 16.60 -4.83
N GLY A 117 -9.62 16.99 -3.68
CA GLY A 117 -9.52 18.36 -3.23
C GLY A 117 -8.16 18.93 -3.58
N ARG A 118 -8.07 20.26 -3.67
CA ARG A 118 -6.76 20.92 -3.61
C ARG A 118 -6.14 20.59 -2.23
N PRO A 119 -4.93 20.01 -2.16
CA PRO A 119 -4.31 19.74 -0.87
C PRO A 119 -4.12 21.06 -0.10
N PRO A 120 -4.42 21.09 1.21
CA PRO A 120 -4.18 22.28 2.03
C PRO A 120 -2.68 22.61 1.98
N GLY A 121 -2.33 23.81 1.50
CA GLY A 121 -0.94 24.27 1.36
C GLY A 121 -0.36 24.25 -0.06
N ALA A 122 -1.08 23.76 -1.07
CA ALA A 122 -0.69 23.92 -2.47
C ALA A 122 -1.04 25.34 -2.99
N GLY A 123 -0.37 26.34 -2.42
CA GLY A 123 -0.22 27.65 -3.06
C GLY A 123 0.89 27.58 -4.12
N PRO A 124 0.95 28.53 -5.07
CA PRO A 124 2.09 28.64 -5.97
C PRO A 124 3.37 28.75 -5.12
N ARG A 125 4.32 27.83 -5.30
CA ARG A 125 5.67 27.98 -4.73
C ARG A 125 6.22 29.28 -5.32
N ALA A 126 6.37 30.31 -4.50
CA ALA A 126 7.17 31.47 -4.87
C ALA A 126 8.55 30.94 -5.26
N GLY A 127 8.87 31.01 -6.56
CA GLY A 127 10.14 30.58 -7.09
C GLY A 127 11.25 31.32 -6.36
N LEU A 128 12.28 30.56 -5.97
CA LEU A 128 13.57 31.11 -5.59
C LEU A 128 14.05 31.96 -6.76
N ALA A 129 13.93 33.29 -6.64
CA ALA A 129 14.53 34.20 -7.60
C ALA A 129 16.05 33.99 -7.54
N ALA A 130 16.61 33.43 -8.60
CA ALA A 130 18.04 33.50 -8.83
C ALA A 130 18.39 34.97 -9.00
N HIS A 131 19.11 35.54 -8.04
CA HIS A 131 19.75 36.84 -8.21
C HIS A 131 20.93 36.69 -9.18
N PRO A 132 21.11 37.63 -10.13
CA PRO A 132 22.24 37.66 -11.05
C PRO A 132 23.57 37.92 -10.32
#